data_AF-A0A0S8ESC4-F1
#
_entry.id   AF-A0A0S8ESC4-F1
#
_cell.length_a   1.000
_cell.length_b   1.000
_cell.length_c   1.000
_cell.angle_alpha   90.00
_cell.angle_beta   90.00
_cell.angle_gamma   90.00
#
_symmetry.space_group_name_H-M   'P 1'
#
loop_
_entity.id
_entity.type
_entity.pdbx_description
1 polymer ?
#
loop_
_entity_poly.entity_id
_entity_poly.type
_entity_poly.pdbx_seq_one_letter_code
_entity_poly.pdbx_strand_id
1 'polypeptide(L)'
;MVQRTRRSRYLLPLGALGILAAEYLAITLRFDAEPLLDQPGAWNGLGWAGLLGPAVIAFGTALWILGGTELRAAFARAGSTVSDAPPLAARLGLHALCFAAFYAVTTLVFAQQPPTWGSPELWTLLWLIGGAATVLSLVPVAAGGLRVLPVLRELAVPLGVATLLAVVAWGAGLASVYLWRDMSDVTLHAVASALGILVSPIYFQPATAEIGTPDFWVEVAPVCSGYEGIGLILVFLSAYLAVFHKRLRFPQVLLLIPAAIVLIWLLNVLRIVALILVGHFLSPEVAIGGFHSKAGWLVFCGVALGAVWLTQKVPWFAADPGSTSDKVTNPSAPFLLPLLAVVATALVTGLFIDTFDYFYPLRVVIALLVLAWYRDDYLAGFRAHLHGRPALSWHAVGIGVAVYVVWIAVSAFTVPGLAMDAPDTLQSLTAPLAIAWIVARALGSIVTVPIIEELAFRGFLLRRLIGRDFNKVPYGQWSWLAVLISSLAFAAAHQQWIGGLVAGILYAYAQKRRGLLSDAIIAHAVTNALIALQVLVLGHWALW
;
A
#
# COMPACT_ATOMS: atom_id res chain seq x y z
N MET A 1 -37.43 10.19 7.08
CA MET A 1 -37.40 10.52 5.64
C MET A 1 -36.24 11.47 5.26
N VAL A 2 -35.89 12.45 6.10
CA VAL A 2 -34.80 13.45 5.88
C VAL A 2 -33.37 12.85 5.84
N GLN A 3 -33.11 11.70 6.49
CA GLN A 3 -31.81 11.02 6.39
C GLN A 3 -31.61 10.23 5.07
N ARG A 4 -32.70 9.77 4.43
CA ARG A 4 -32.63 9.03 3.15
C ARG A 4 -32.23 9.97 1.99
N THR A 5 -32.63 11.24 2.04
CA THR A 5 -32.34 12.26 1.02
C THR A 5 -30.94 12.86 1.08
N ARG A 6 -30.22 12.77 2.21
CA ARG A 6 -28.79 13.14 2.29
C ARG A 6 -27.86 12.10 1.64
N ARG A 7 -28.21 10.82 1.68
CA ARG A 7 -27.38 9.72 1.13
C ARG A 7 -27.37 9.66 -0.39
N SER A 8 -28.42 10.11 -1.08
CA SER A 8 -28.48 10.02 -2.56
C SER A 8 -27.60 11.06 -3.28
N ARG A 9 -27.23 12.16 -2.61
CA ARG A 9 -26.52 13.30 -3.24
C ARG A 9 -25.07 13.03 -3.64
N TYR A 10 -24.48 11.95 -3.14
CA TYR A 10 -23.09 11.58 -3.44
C TYR A 10 -22.97 10.28 -4.25
N LEU A 11 -24.08 9.60 -4.56
CA LEU A 11 -24.04 8.32 -5.27
C LEU A 11 -23.54 8.46 -6.71
N LEU A 12 -23.89 9.55 -7.40
CA LEU A 12 -23.46 9.78 -8.78
C LEU A 12 -21.96 10.10 -8.89
N PRO A 13 -21.38 11.04 -8.10
CA PRO A 13 -19.93 11.24 -8.08
C PRO A 13 -19.14 10.00 -7.67
N LEU A 14 -19.61 9.27 -6.64
CA LEU A 14 -18.96 8.04 -6.19
C LEU A 14 -19.06 6.92 -7.24
N GLY A 15 -20.20 6.83 -7.94
CA GLY A 15 -20.40 5.90 -9.06
C GLY A 15 -19.46 6.22 -10.22
N ALA A 16 -19.36 7.49 -10.63
CA ALA A 16 -18.44 7.93 -11.68
C ALA A 16 -16.97 7.67 -11.30
N LEU A 17 -16.58 7.94 -10.06
CA LEU A 17 -15.25 7.60 -9.56
C LEU A 17 -14.99 6.09 -9.56
N GLY A 18 -16.01 5.29 -9.20
CA GLY A 18 -15.94 3.83 -9.25
C GLY A 18 -15.76 3.30 -10.68
N ILE A 19 -16.43 3.91 -11.65
CA ILE A 19 -16.26 3.58 -13.08
C ILE A 19 -14.84 3.94 -13.53
N LEU A 20 -14.37 5.17 -13.27
CA LEU A 20 -13.01 5.59 -13.61
C LEU A 20 -11.94 4.66 -13.03
N ALA A 21 -12.10 4.25 -11.77
CA ALA A 21 -11.19 3.32 -11.12
C ALA A 21 -11.21 1.93 -11.78
N ALA A 22 -12.39 1.42 -12.14
CA ALA A 22 -12.52 0.14 -12.84
C ALA A 22 -11.91 0.19 -14.25
N GLU A 23 -12.10 1.28 -14.98
CA GLU A 23 -11.54 1.52 -16.31
C GLU A 23 -10.02 1.65 -16.27
N TYR A 24 -9.50 2.44 -15.32
CA TYR A 24 -8.06 2.53 -15.08
C TYR A 24 -7.46 1.15 -14.82
N LEU A 25 -8.07 0.36 -13.92
CA LEU A 25 -7.63 -1.01 -13.64
C LEU A 25 -7.70 -1.91 -14.87
N ALA A 26 -8.76 -1.82 -15.68
CA ALA A 26 -8.90 -2.62 -16.89
C ALA A 26 -7.78 -2.32 -17.90
N ILE A 27 -7.38 -1.04 -18.05
CA ILE A 27 -6.27 -0.64 -18.91
C ILE A 27 -4.94 -1.14 -18.32
N THR A 28 -4.64 -0.83 -17.05
CA THR A 28 -3.34 -1.15 -16.43
C THR A 28 -3.11 -2.65 -16.24
N LEU A 29 -4.16 -3.45 -16.05
CA LEU A 29 -4.03 -4.90 -15.94
C LEU A 29 -3.84 -5.58 -17.30
N ARG A 30 -4.25 -4.94 -18.39
CA ARG A 30 -4.21 -5.54 -19.74
C ARG A 30 -3.03 -5.07 -20.56
N PHE A 31 -2.61 -3.82 -20.41
CA PHE A 31 -1.63 -3.18 -21.27
C PHE A 31 -0.39 -2.77 -20.47
N ASP A 32 0.76 -3.24 -20.92
CA ASP A 32 2.06 -2.86 -20.38
C ASP A 32 2.71 -1.80 -21.27
N ALA A 33 3.11 -0.68 -20.67
CA ALA A 33 3.71 0.45 -21.38
C ALA A 33 5.22 0.30 -21.56
N GLU A 34 5.88 -0.59 -20.82
CA GLU A 34 7.33 -0.78 -20.88
C GLU A 34 7.85 -1.07 -22.31
N PRO A 35 7.20 -1.94 -23.12
CA PRO A 35 7.65 -2.22 -24.48
C PRO A 35 7.60 -1.01 -25.44
N LEU A 36 6.87 0.06 -25.09
CA LEU A 36 6.84 1.28 -25.90
C LEU A 36 8.11 2.11 -25.75
N LEU A 37 8.92 1.88 -24.71
CA LEU A 37 10.19 2.58 -24.51
C LEU A 37 11.21 2.26 -25.62
N ASP A 38 11.10 1.09 -26.26
CA ASP A 38 11.98 0.69 -27.36
C ASP A 38 11.50 1.21 -28.73
N GLN A 39 10.31 1.82 -28.79
CA GLN A 39 9.74 2.34 -30.04
C GLN A 39 10.23 3.76 -30.33
N PRO A 40 10.50 4.13 -31.59
CA PRO A 40 10.92 5.48 -31.93
C PRO A 40 9.77 6.50 -31.85
N GLY A 41 10.13 7.78 -31.70
CA GLY A 41 9.19 8.90 -31.83
C GLY A 41 8.19 9.02 -30.67
N ALA A 42 6.95 9.38 -30.97
CA ALA A 42 5.93 9.69 -29.96
C ALA A 42 5.54 8.49 -29.08
N TRP A 43 5.72 7.25 -29.56
CA TRP A 43 5.43 6.04 -28.80
C TRP A 43 6.41 5.84 -27.63
N ASN A 44 7.69 6.21 -27.78
CA ASN A 44 8.65 6.26 -26.67
C ASN A 44 8.10 7.07 -25.49
N GLY A 45 7.51 8.23 -25.78
CA GLY A 45 6.93 9.12 -24.78
C GLY A 45 5.78 8.48 -23.99
N LEU A 46 4.99 7.60 -24.63
CA LEU A 46 3.91 6.87 -23.97
C LEU A 46 4.41 5.79 -23.02
N GLY A 47 5.60 5.23 -23.25
CA GLY A 47 6.25 4.32 -22.31
C GLY A 47 6.49 4.95 -20.93
N TRP A 48 6.63 6.28 -20.89
CA TRP A 48 6.77 7.05 -19.66
C TRP A 48 5.44 7.45 -19.00
N ALA A 49 4.29 7.04 -19.54
CA ALA A 49 2.98 7.41 -19.00
C ALA A 49 2.77 6.97 -17.54
N GLY A 50 3.49 5.92 -17.08
CA GLY A 50 3.52 5.51 -15.68
C GLY A 50 3.97 6.61 -14.71
N LEU A 51 4.78 7.57 -15.17
CA LEU A 51 5.23 8.72 -14.37
C LEU A 51 4.13 9.74 -14.09
N LEU A 52 2.98 9.64 -14.76
CA LEU A 52 1.81 10.50 -14.47
C LEU A 52 1.06 10.05 -13.21
N GLY A 53 1.23 8.81 -12.76
CA GLY A 53 0.55 8.26 -11.58
C GLY A 53 0.72 9.14 -10.33
N PRO A 54 1.95 9.46 -9.90
CA PRO A 54 2.21 10.37 -8.79
C PRO A 54 1.56 11.74 -8.95
N ALA A 55 1.56 12.29 -10.17
CA ALA A 55 0.95 13.58 -10.48
C ALA A 55 -0.57 13.56 -10.29
N VAL A 56 -1.24 12.51 -10.78
CA VAL A 56 -2.69 12.31 -10.62
C VAL A 56 -3.08 12.16 -9.16
N ILE A 57 -2.30 11.37 -8.39
CA ILE A 57 -2.54 11.17 -6.96
C ILE A 57 -2.34 12.49 -6.19
N ALA A 58 -1.26 13.21 -6.48
CA ALA A 58 -0.96 14.52 -5.86
C ALA A 58 -2.07 15.54 -6.18
N PHE A 59 -2.49 15.63 -7.44
CA PHE A 59 -3.58 16.49 -7.88
C PHE A 59 -4.87 16.19 -7.11
N GLY A 60 -5.33 14.92 -7.14
CA GLY A 60 -6.58 14.52 -6.51
C GLY A 60 -6.58 14.73 -5.00
N THR A 61 -5.46 14.42 -4.34
CA THR A 61 -5.29 14.60 -2.89
C THR A 61 -5.30 16.08 -2.52
N ALA A 62 -4.53 16.91 -3.23
CA ALA A 62 -4.47 18.35 -2.99
C ALA A 62 -5.83 19.01 -3.24
N LEU A 63 -6.49 18.69 -4.35
CA LEU A 63 -7.81 19.23 -4.68
C LEU A 63 -8.85 18.85 -3.63
N TRP A 64 -8.82 17.62 -3.12
CA TRP A 64 -9.73 17.19 -2.06
C TRP A 64 -9.48 17.89 -0.73
N ILE A 65 -8.21 18.08 -0.35
CA ILE A 65 -7.85 18.76 0.89
C ILE A 65 -8.21 20.24 0.83
N LEU A 66 -7.89 20.90 -0.28
CA LEU A 66 -8.01 22.36 -0.42
C LEU A 66 -9.41 22.82 -0.87
N GLY A 67 -10.10 22.02 -1.69
CA GLY A 67 -11.38 22.37 -2.29
C GLY A 67 -12.52 21.40 -1.95
N GLY A 68 -12.30 20.42 -1.09
CA GLY A 68 -13.30 19.38 -0.79
C GLY A 68 -14.59 19.91 -0.15
N THR A 69 -14.50 21.00 0.62
CA THR A 69 -15.66 21.66 1.24
C THR A 69 -16.56 22.33 0.20
N GLU A 70 -15.96 23.07 -0.72
CA GLU A 70 -16.56 23.76 -1.85
C GLU A 70 -17.16 22.74 -2.81
N LEU A 71 -16.42 21.68 -3.12
CA LEU A 71 -16.88 20.57 -3.96
C LEU A 71 -18.13 19.90 -3.37
N ARG A 72 -18.12 19.61 -2.05
CA ARG A 72 -19.29 19.03 -1.36
C ARG A 72 -20.47 20.01 -1.33
N ALA A 73 -20.22 21.29 -1.10
CA ALA A 73 -21.26 22.31 -1.12
C ALA A 73 -21.89 22.45 -2.52
N ALA A 74 -21.07 22.42 -3.57
CA ALA A 74 -21.51 22.45 -4.97
C ALA A 74 -22.40 21.25 -5.31
N PHE A 75 -21.98 20.03 -4.98
CA PHE A 75 -22.81 18.83 -5.17
C PHE A 75 -24.11 18.87 -4.35
N ALA A 76 -24.06 19.44 -3.14
CA ALA A 76 -25.26 19.61 -2.33
C ALA A 76 -26.27 20.60 -2.93
N ARG A 77 -25.81 21.65 -3.61
CA ARG A 77 -26.64 22.65 -4.33
C ARG A 77 -27.28 22.06 -5.59
N ALA A 78 -26.56 21.23 -6.35
CA ALA A 78 -27.09 20.63 -7.57
C ALA A 78 -28.17 19.57 -7.31
N GLY A 79 -28.12 18.87 -6.18
CA GLY A 79 -29.17 17.92 -5.79
C GLY A 79 -30.53 18.56 -5.44
N SER A 80 -30.63 19.89 -5.39
CA SER A 80 -31.87 20.63 -5.11
C SER A 80 -32.51 21.28 -6.34
N THR A 81 -31.86 21.26 -7.50
CA THR A 81 -32.38 21.86 -8.73
C THR A 81 -32.97 20.78 -9.65
N VAL A 82 -34.17 21.01 -10.17
CA VAL A 82 -34.71 20.21 -11.29
C VAL A 82 -33.76 20.37 -12.47
N SER A 83 -33.27 19.25 -12.99
CA SER A 83 -32.17 19.21 -13.95
C SER A 83 -32.71 18.86 -15.34
N ASP A 84 -32.50 19.74 -16.31
CA ASP A 84 -32.72 19.49 -17.75
C ASP A 84 -31.67 18.53 -18.35
N ALA A 85 -30.78 17.95 -17.53
CA ALA A 85 -29.75 17.04 -18.00
C ALA A 85 -30.34 15.77 -18.64
N PRO A 86 -29.70 15.24 -19.69
CA PRO A 86 -30.12 14.01 -20.33
C PRO A 86 -30.20 12.83 -19.35
N PRO A 87 -31.00 11.80 -19.67
CA PRO A 87 -31.15 10.62 -18.83
C PRO A 87 -29.79 10.01 -18.46
N LEU A 88 -29.67 9.47 -17.24
CA LEU A 88 -28.42 8.86 -16.77
C LEU A 88 -27.91 7.78 -17.73
N ALA A 89 -28.84 7.00 -18.32
CA ALA A 89 -28.53 5.98 -19.32
C ALA A 89 -27.84 6.56 -20.57
N ALA A 90 -28.26 7.74 -21.05
CA ALA A 90 -27.65 8.40 -22.21
C ALA A 90 -26.22 8.88 -21.89
N ARG A 91 -26.01 9.41 -20.67
CA ARG A 91 -24.69 9.84 -20.19
C ARG A 91 -23.73 8.67 -20.01
N LEU A 92 -24.20 7.57 -19.42
CA LEU A 92 -23.44 6.33 -19.29
C LEU A 92 -23.15 5.70 -20.66
N GLY A 93 -24.11 5.75 -21.60
CA GLY A 93 -23.92 5.25 -22.96
C GLY A 93 -22.85 6.02 -23.74
N LEU A 94 -22.86 7.36 -23.65
CA LEU A 94 -21.80 8.19 -24.24
C LEU A 94 -20.43 7.88 -23.62
N HIS A 95 -20.38 7.75 -22.30
CA HIS A 95 -19.14 7.42 -21.61
C HIS A 95 -18.61 6.04 -22.01
N ALA A 96 -19.47 5.02 -22.05
CA ALA A 96 -19.11 3.68 -22.51
C ALA A 96 -18.59 3.69 -23.95
N LEU A 97 -19.15 4.53 -24.83
CA LEU A 97 -18.65 4.70 -26.19
C LEU A 97 -17.26 5.35 -26.21
N CYS A 98 -17.04 6.41 -25.42
CA CYS A 98 -15.73 7.05 -25.29
C CYS A 98 -14.67 6.06 -24.77
N PHE A 99 -15.00 5.30 -23.73
CA PHE A 99 -14.10 4.30 -23.16
C PHE A 99 -13.83 3.16 -24.14
N ALA A 100 -14.85 2.64 -24.83
CA ALA A 100 -14.66 1.59 -25.84
C ALA A 100 -13.75 2.06 -26.98
N ALA A 101 -13.91 3.30 -27.45
CA ALA A 101 -13.03 3.88 -28.46
C ALA A 101 -11.59 4.04 -27.94
N PHE A 102 -11.42 4.54 -26.72
CA PHE A 102 -10.11 4.68 -26.08
C PHE A 102 -9.44 3.32 -25.87
N TYR A 103 -10.18 2.30 -25.43
CA TYR A 103 -9.69 0.95 -25.24
C TYR A 103 -9.25 0.32 -26.58
N ALA A 104 -10.01 0.52 -27.66
CA ALA A 104 -9.63 0.06 -28.99
C ALA A 104 -8.34 0.73 -29.48
N VAL A 105 -8.22 2.05 -29.33
CA VAL A 105 -6.99 2.79 -29.68
C VAL A 105 -5.81 2.32 -28.83
N THR A 106 -6.01 2.11 -27.53
CA THR A 106 -4.98 1.58 -26.62
C THR A 106 -4.52 0.19 -27.07
N THR A 107 -5.44 -0.68 -27.47
CA THR A 107 -5.11 -2.02 -27.98
C THR A 107 -4.21 -1.93 -29.21
N LEU A 108 -4.46 -0.98 -30.11
CA LEU A 108 -3.67 -0.81 -31.32
C LEU A 108 -2.28 -0.20 -31.04
N VAL A 109 -2.21 0.82 -30.18
CA VAL A 109 -0.93 1.45 -29.78
C VAL A 109 -0.03 0.46 -29.04
N PHE A 110 -0.61 -0.37 -28.17
CA PHE A 110 0.12 -1.32 -27.34
C PHE A 110 0.29 -2.71 -27.98
N ALA A 111 -0.17 -2.90 -29.22
CA ALA A 111 0.02 -4.16 -29.97
C ALA A 111 1.47 -4.38 -30.43
N GLN A 112 2.37 -3.42 -30.20
CA GLN A 112 3.80 -3.46 -30.59
C GLN A 112 4.04 -3.66 -32.09
N GLN A 113 3.02 -3.42 -32.92
CA GLN A 113 3.11 -3.42 -34.37
C GLN A 113 2.90 -2.00 -34.88
N PRO A 114 3.65 -1.56 -35.92
CA PRO A 114 3.42 -0.27 -36.53
C PRO A 114 1.97 -0.19 -37.03
N PRO A 115 1.30 0.96 -36.87
CA PRO A 115 -0.10 1.07 -37.22
C PRO A 115 -0.28 0.83 -38.72
N THR A 116 -1.37 0.17 -39.09
CA THR A 116 -1.67 -0.18 -40.49
C THR A 116 -1.85 1.03 -41.41
N TRP A 117 -2.09 2.22 -40.83
CA TRP A 117 -2.18 3.49 -41.52
C TRP A 117 -1.87 4.65 -40.55
N GLY A 118 -1.40 5.78 -41.09
CA GLY A 118 -1.06 6.96 -40.30
C GLY A 118 0.29 6.85 -39.57
N SER A 119 0.72 7.96 -38.95
CA SER A 119 2.00 8.01 -38.22
C SER A 119 1.80 7.69 -36.73
N PRO A 120 2.85 7.22 -36.01
CA PRO A 120 2.79 7.00 -34.56
C PRO A 120 2.30 8.21 -33.75
N GLU A 121 2.61 9.43 -34.20
CA GLU A 121 2.18 10.70 -33.60
C GLU A 121 0.67 10.88 -33.70
N LEU A 122 0.06 10.52 -34.84
CA LEU A 122 -1.40 10.58 -35.02
C LEU A 122 -2.09 9.64 -34.02
N TRP A 123 -1.58 8.42 -33.88
CA TRP A 123 -2.13 7.44 -32.93
C TRP A 123 -1.93 7.87 -31.47
N THR A 124 -0.81 8.51 -31.17
CA THR A 124 -0.56 9.12 -29.85
C THR A 124 -1.56 10.23 -29.56
N LEU A 125 -1.83 11.11 -30.53
CA LEU A 125 -2.82 12.16 -30.40
C LEU A 125 -4.23 11.61 -30.21
N LEU A 126 -4.62 10.60 -31.01
CA LEU A 126 -5.89 9.90 -30.87
C LEU A 126 -6.03 9.23 -29.50
N TRP A 127 -4.96 8.64 -28.98
CA TRP A 127 -4.92 8.05 -27.65
C TRP A 127 -5.12 9.11 -26.56
N LEU A 128 -4.42 10.25 -26.63
CA LEU A 128 -4.58 11.36 -25.69
C LEU A 128 -5.99 11.97 -25.73
N ILE A 129 -6.55 12.17 -26.92
CA ILE A 129 -7.92 12.67 -27.10
C ILE A 129 -8.92 11.66 -26.55
N GLY A 130 -8.74 10.37 -26.82
CA GLY A 130 -9.60 9.30 -26.30
C GLY A 130 -9.58 9.22 -24.78
N GLY A 131 -8.40 9.33 -24.16
CA GLY A 131 -8.25 9.37 -22.70
C GLY A 131 -8.95 10.60 -22.11
N ALA A 132 -8.72 11.78 -22.69
CA ALA A 132 -9.38 13.01 -22.25
C ALA A 132 -10.91 12.94 -22.42
N ALA A 133 -11.40 12.43 -23.55
CA ALA A 133 -12.84 12.25 -23.80
C ALA A 133 -13.48 11.28 -22.79
N THR A 134 -12.78 10.19 -22.45
CA THR A 134 -13.22 9.23 -21.43
C THR A 134 -13.39 9.92 -20.07
N VAL A 135 -12.37 10.65 -19.61
CA VAL A 135 -12.45 11.38 -18.33
C VAL A 135 -13.52 12.48 -18.35
N LEU A 136 -13.59 13.27 -19.43
CA LEU A 136 -14.56 14.37 -19.56
C LEU A 136 -16.00 13.88 -19.66
N SER A 137 -16.24 12.71 -20.27
CA SER A 137 -17.57 12.10 -20.37
C SER A 137 -18.13 11.63 -19.01
N LEU A 138 -17.27 11.43 -18.00
CA LEU A 138 -17.69 11.17 -16.62
C LEU A 138 -18.14 12.42 -15.87
N VAL A 139 -17.76 13.62 -16.31
CA VAL A 139 -18.17 14.86 -15.65
C VAL A 139 -19.69 15.01 -15.62
N PRO A 140 -20.45 14.84 -16.73
CA PRO A 140 -21.92 14.82 -16.70
C PRO A 140 -22.53 13.67 -15.87
N VAL A 141 -21.83 12.53 -15.75
CA VAL A 141 -22.28 11.40 -14.92
C VAL A 141 -22.17 11.78 -13.44
N ALA A 142 -21.03 12.33 -13.03
CA ALA A 142 -20.75 12.77 -11.65
C ALA A 142 -21.54 14.02 -11.26
N ALA A 143 -21.59 15.01 -12.14
CA ALA A 143 -22.13 16.35 -11.89
C ALA A 143 -23.65 16.44 -12.11
N GLY A 144 -24.24 15.57 -12.92
CA GLY A 144 -25.67 15.67 -13.24
C GLY A 144 -26.00 17.00 -13.92
N GLY A 145 -26.96 17.75 -13.37
CA GLY A 145 -27.33 19.09 -13.84
C GLY A 145 -26.52 20.25 -13.24
N LEU A 146 -25.43 19.95 -12.54
CA LEU A 146 -24.58 20.96 -11.91
C LEU A 146 -23.91 21.84 -12.96
N ARG A 147 -24.08 23.17 -12.85
CA ARG A 147 -23.38 24.13 -13.70
C ARG A 147 -21.90 24.12 -13.32
N VAL A 148 -21.07 23.57 -14.20
CA VAL A 148 -19.63 23.35 -13.95
C VAL A 148 -18.87 24.68 -13.81
N LEU A 149 -19.22 25.70 -14.61
CA LEU A 149 -18.46 26.95 -14.66
C LEU A 149 -18.41 27.74 -13.34
N PRO A 150 -19.53 27.95 -12.60
CA PRO A 150 -19.47 28.52 -11.25
C PRO A 150 -18.61 27.73 -10.28
N VAL A 151 -18.65 26.41 -10.35
CA VAL A 151 -17.88 25.53 -9.46
C VAL A 151 -16.39 25.58 -9.79
N LEU A 152 -16.02 25.65 -11.07
CA LEU A 152 -14.64 25.91 -11.48
C LEU A 152 -14.12 27.25 -10.97
N ARG A 153 -14.97 28.30 -10.90
CA ARG A 153 -14.58 29.60 -10.33
C ARG A 153 -14.35 29.52 -8.82
N GLU A 154 -15.24 28.84 -8.09
CA GLU A 154 -15.08 28.58 -6.65
C GLU A 154 -13.81 27.75 -6.37
N LEU A 155 -13.47 26.83 -7.28
CA LEU A 155 -12.31 25.94 -7.16
C LEU A 155 -11.05 26.46 -7.86
N ALA A 156 -11.04 27.66 -8.41
CA ALA A 156 -9.92 28.13 -9.24
C ALA A 156 -8.58 28.11 -8.49
N VAL A 157 -8.57 28.54 -7.22
CA VAL A 157 -7.38 28.50 -6.36
C VAL A 157 -7.01 27.06 -5.98
N PRO A 158 -7.92 26.22 -5.43
CA PRO A 158 -7.63 24.80 -5.19
C PRO A 158 -7.11 24.04 -6.43
N LEU A 159 -7.70 24.28 -7.61
CA LEU A 159 -7.28 23.70 -8.87
C LEU A 159 -5.88 24.17 -9.27
N GLY A 160 -5.60 25.47 -9.15
CA GLY A 160 -4.28 26.02 -9.43
C GLY A 160 -3.19 25.41 -8.54
N VAL A 161 -3.44 25.33 -7.24
CA VAL A 161 -2.50 24.72 -6.27
C VAL A 161 -2.36 23.22 -6.50
N ALA A 162 -3.46 22.50 -6.75
CA ALA A 162 -3.42 21.06 -7.04
C ALA A 162 -2.63 20.76 -8.31
N THR A 163 -2.83 21.55 -9.38
CA THR A 163 -2.05 21.43 -10.62
C THR A 163 -0.56 21.71 -10.37
N LEU A 164 -0.23 22.75 -9.60
CA LEU A 164 1.16 23.04 -9.24
C LEU A 164 1.80 21.86 -8.51
N LEU A 165 1.12 21.31 -7.50
CA LEU A 165 1.61 20.15 -6.75
C LEU A 165 1.75 18.90 -7.63
N ALA A 166 0.84 18.70 -8.59
CA ALA A 166 0.92 17.62 -9.56
C ALA A 166 2.15 17.77 -10.48
N VAL A 167 2.42 18.98 -10.98
CA VAL A 167 3.61 19.29 -11.79
C VAL A 167 4.89 19.09 -10.98
N VAL A 168 4.91 19.51 -9.71
CA VAL A 168 6.05 19.26 -8.81
C VAL A 168 6.26 17.77 -8.57
N ALA A 169 5.19 17.01 -8.33
CA ALA A 169 5.27 15.55 -8.14
C ALA A 169 5.75 14.83 -9.41
N TRP A 170 5.25 15.25 -10.58
CA TRP A 170 5.71 14.73 -11.87
C TRP A 170 7.18 15.08 -12.13
N GLY A 171 7.57 16.32 -11.89
CA GLY A 171 8.95 16.79 -12.03
C GLY A 171 9.91 16.05 -11.08
N ALA A 172 9.48 15.75 -9.86
CA ALA A 172 10.24 14.90 -8.94
C ALA A 172 10.37 13.45 -9.45
N GLY A 173 9.31 12.92 -10.07
CA GLY A 173 9.34 11.63 -10.77
C GLY A 173 10.34 11.62 -11.93
N LEU A 174 10.32 12.64 -12.79
CA LEU A 174 11.29 12.78 -13.88
C LEU A 174 12.71 12.95 -13.35
N ALA A 175 12.91 13.80 -12.35
CA ALA A 175 14.20 13.99 -11.70
C ALA A 175 14.75 12.66 -11.16
N SER A 176 13.90 11.79 -10.62
CA SER A 176 14.32 10.45 -10.17
C SER A 176 14.87 9.58 -11.29
N VAL A 177 14.33 9.69 -12.51
CA VAL A 177 14.77 8.92 -13.69
C VAL A 177 16.10 9.42 -14.24
N TYR A 178 16.41 10.71 -14.10
CA TYR A 178 17.67 11.27 -14.60
C TYR A 178 18.79 11.26 -13.55
N LEU A 179 18.47 11.56 -12.29
CA LEU A 179 19.47 11.71 -11.22
C LEU A 179 19.91 10.38 -10.60
N TRP A 180 19.19 9.27 -10.83
CA TRP A 180 19.59 8.00 -10.22
C TRP A 180 20.96 7.51 -10.73
N ARG A 181 21.33 7.81 -11.98
CA ARG A 181 22.63 7.39 -12.54
C ARG A 181 23.79 8.06 -11.82
N ASP A 182 23.70 9.38 -11.62
CA ASP A 182 24.70 10.15 -10.88
C ASP A 182 24.81 9.65 -9.44
N MET A 183 23.68 9.38 -8.79
CA MET A 183 23.68 8.87 -7.42
C MET A 183 24.17 7.41 -7.31
N SER A 184 23.91 6.61 -8.34
CA SER A 184 24.45 5.25 -8.45
C SER A 184 25.97 5.28 -8.53
N ASP A 185 26.54 6.17 -9.33
CA ASP A 185 28.00 6.32 -9.46
C ASP A 185 28.66 6.73 -8.12
N VAL A 186 28.09 7.69 -7.42
CA VAL A 186 28.57 8.11 -6.09
C VAL A 186 28.46 6.95 -5.09
N THR A 187 27.37 6.19 -5.13
CA THR A 187 27.16 5.03 -4.27
C THR A 187 28.16 3.92 -4.58
N LEU A 188 28.41 3.62 -5.86
CA LEU A 188 29.37 2.63 -6.32
C LEU A 188 30.79 2.94 -5.83
N HIS A 189 31.25 4.18 -5.97
CA HIS A 189 32.57 4.59 -5.49
C HIS A 189 32.67 4.51 -3.95
N ALA A 190 31.61 4.87 -3.23
CA ALA A 190 31.55 4.76 -1.78
C ALA A 190 31.59 3.29 -1.32
N VAL A 191 30.84 2.41 -1.99
CA VAL A 191 30.85 0.96 -1.74
C VAL A 191 32.23 0.38 -2.06
N ALA A 192 32.83 0.70 -3.21
CA ALA A 192 34.16 0.23 -3.58
C ALA A 192 35.22 0.62 -2.53
N SER A 193 35.17 1.86 -2.06
CA SER A 193 36.07 2.39 -1.03
C SER A 193 35.90 1.64 0.29
N ALA A 194 34.66 1.44 0.74
CA ALA A 194 34.37 0.73 1.98
C ALA A 194 34.68 -0.77 1.90
N LEU A 195 34.35 -1.41 0.77
CA LEU A 195 34.60 -2.82 0.52
C LEU A 195 36.10 -3.13 0.43
N GLY A 196 36.88 -2.25 -0.23
CA GLY A 196 38.33 -2.41 -0.38
C GLY A 196 39.11 -2.36 0.94
N ILE A 197 38.51 -1.87 2.03
CA ILE A 197 39.09 -1.95 3.38
C ILE A 197 38.99 -3.37 3.94
N LEU A 198 37.99 -4.14 3.50
CA LEU A 198 37.62 -5.43 4.08
C LEU A 198 38.08 -6.62 3.24
N VAL A 199 38.09 -6.48 1.90
CA VAL A 199 38.44 -7.55 0.97
C VAL A 199 39.32 -7.05 -0.17
N SER A 200 40.19 -7.92 -0.68
CA SER A 200 41.06 -7.66 -1.84
C SER A 200 41.36 -8.99 -2.56
N PRO A 201 41.27 -9.07 -3.89
CA PRO A 201 40.91 -8.00 -4.83
C PRO A 201 39.40 -7.70 -4.86
N ILE A 202 39.03 -6.51 -5.32
CA ILE A 202 37.63 -6.14 -5.59
C ILE A 202 37.33 -6.22 -7.10
N TYR A 203 36.11 -6.64 -7.44
CA TYR A 203 35.55 -6.52 -8.79
C TYR A 203 34.79 -5.19 -8.88
N PHE A 204 35.18 -4.31 -9.80
CA PHE A 204 34.58 -2.98 -9.94
C PHE A 204 34.46 -2.58 -11.41
N GLN A 205 33.22 -2.49 -11.91
CA GLN A 205 32.91 -2.04 -13.26
C GLN A 205 31.85 -0.91 -13.24
N PRO A 206 32.28 0.37 -13.22
CA PRO A 206 31.35 1.51 -13.18
C PRO A 206 30.41 1.60 -14.39
N ALA A 207 30.89 1.19 -15.58
CA ALA A 207 30.13 1.29 -16.82
C ALA A 207 28.84 0.46 -16.83
N THR A 208 28.86 -0.68 -16.13
CA THR A 208 27.73 -1.60 -15.96
C THR A 208 27.10 -1.51 -14.57
N ALA A 209 27.53 -0.55 -13.74
CA ALA A 209 27.12 -0.39 -12.35
C ALA A 209 27.36 -1.64 -11.47
N GLU A 210 28.43 -2.39 -11.73
CA GLU A 210 28.74 -3.62 -11.00
C GLU A 210 29.87 -3.45 -9.98
N ILE A 211 29.69 -4.06 -8.80
CA ILE A 211 30.66 -4.05 -7.70
C ILE A 211 30.60 -5.35 -6.90
N GLY A 212 31.76 -5.83 -6.44
CA GLY A 212 31.83 -7.02 -5.60
C GLY A 212 33.23 -7.58 -5.39
N THR A 213 33.27 -8.90 -5.27
CA THR A 213 34.47 -9.75 -5.24
C THR A 213 34.55 -10.56 -6.55
N PRO A 214 35.67 -11.22 -6.86
CA PRO A 214 35.76 -12.09 -8.04
C PRO A 214 34.72 -13.23 -8.05
N ASP A 215 34.33 -13.72 -6.87
CA ASP A 215 33.42 -14.87 -6.73
C ASP A 215 31.95 -14.46 -6.62
N PHE A 216 31.68 -13.22 -6.21
CA PHE A 216 30.33 -12.70 -6.02
C PHE A 216 30.29 -11.19 -6.24
N TRP A 217 29.49 -10.75 -7.22
CA TRP A 217 29.27 -9.34 -7.54
C TRP A 217 27.79 -9.06 -7.80
N VAL A 218 27.42 -7.78 -7.68
CA VAL A 218 26.05 -7.32 -7.88
C VAL A 218 26.01 -6.08 -8.76
N GLU A 219 24.93 -5.97 -9.53
CA GLU A 219 24.56 -4.75 -10.25
C GLU A 219 23.76 -3.81 -9.32
N VAL A 220 24.16 -2.54 -9.24
CA VAL A 220 23.45 -1.51 -8.48
C VAL A 220 22.27 -0.99 -9.29
N ALA A 221 21.13 -1.65 -9.13
CA ALA A 221 19.85 -1.23 -9.70
C ALA A 221 19.33 0.10 -9.08
N PRO A 222 18.32 0.77 -9.68
CA PRO A 222 17.75 2.02 -9.17
C PRO A 222 17.33 1.98 -7.69
N VAL A 223 16.75 0.86 -7.23
CA VAL A 223 16.36 0.60 -5.83
C VAL A 223 17.56 0.61 -4.87
N CYS A 224 18.76 0.27 -5.36
CA CYS A 224 20.00 0.20 -4.59
C CYS A 224 20.86 1.45 -4.69
N SER A 225 20.57 2.37 -5.60
CA SER A 225 21.27 3.66 -5.71
C SER A 225 21.14 4.55 -4.46
N GLY A 226 20.20 4.23 -3.55
CA GLY A 226 19.86 5.05 -2.39
C GLY A 226 18.75 6.09 -2.66
N TYR A 227 18.38 6.31 -3.92
CA TYR A 227 17.35 7.29 -4.29
C TYR A 227 15.98 6.96 -3.70
N GLU A 228 15.57 5.68 -3.75
CA GLU A 228 14.28 5.24 -3.19
C GLU A 228 14.22 5.46 -1.67
N GLY A 229 15.28 5.07 -0.94
CA GLY A 229 15.37 5.29 0.50
C GLY A 229 15.31 6.78 0.88
N ILE A 230 16.00 7.64 0.11
CA ILE A 230 15.95 9.10 0.27
C ILE A 230 14.52 9.62 -0.01
N GLY A 231 13.88 9.17 -1.08
CA GLY A 231 12.51 9.57 -1.41
C GLY A 231 11.51 9.18 -0.31
N LEU A 232 11.57 7.94 0.17
CA LEU A 232 10.70 7.44 1.24
C LEU A 232 10.90 8.23 2.54
N ILE A 233 12.16 8.50 2.95
CA ILE A 233 12.41 9.24 4.19
C ILE A 233 11.97 10.71 4.08
N LEU A 234 12.10 11.31 2.89
CA LEU A 234 11.60 12.66 2.61
C LEU A 234 10.08 12.73 2.71
N VAL A 235 9.36 11.79 2.10
CA VAL A 235 7.89 11.72 2.19
C VAL A 235 7.46 11.54 3.65
N PHE A 236 8.08 10.60 4.37
CA PHE A 236 7.76 10.32 5.76
C PHE A 236 8.00 11.54 6.66
N LEU A 237 9.20 12.16 6.58
CA LEU A 237 9.54 13.31 7.40
C LEU A 237 8.68 14.52 7.04
N SER A 238 8.39 14.76 5.77
CA SER A 238 7.50 15.87 5.36
C SER A 238 6.11 15.70 5.96
N ALA A 239 5.53 14.50 5.90
CA ALA A 239 4.25 14.20 6.53
C ALA A 239 4.32 14.34 8.06
N TYR A 240 5.38 13.83 8.69
CA TYR A 240 5.59 13.94 10.13
C TYR A 240 5.70 15.40 10.60
N LEU A 241 6.54 16.20 9.94
CA LEU A 241 6.71 17.62 10.25
C LEU A 241 5.41 18.40 10.05
N ALA A 242 4.65 18.12 8.99
CA ALA A 242 3.36 18.74 8.74
C ALA A 242 2.31 18.40 9.81
N VAL A 243 2.19 17.11 10.18
CA VAL A 243 1.20 16.64 11.17
C VAL A 243 1.54 17.14 12.58
N PHE A 244 2.82 17.16 12.94
CA PHE A 244 3.27 17.53 14.28
C PHE A 244 3.85 18.95 14.37
N HIS A 245 3.61 19.81 13.38
CA HIS A 245 4.23 21.15 13.30
C HIS A 245 4.08 21.99 14.57
N LYS A 246 2.94 21.88 15.28
CA LYS A 246 2.69 22.62 16.53
C LYS A 246 3.49 22.13 17.73
N ARG A 247 4.01 20.90 17.69
CA ARG A 247 4.81 20.30 18.76
C ARG A 247 6.32 20.44 18.50
N LEU A 248 6.70 20.80 17.29
CA LEU A 248 8.08 20.83 16.82
C LEU A 248 8.57 22.26 16.72
N ARG A 249 9.86 22.46 17.01
CA ARG A 249 10.49 23.78 16.99
C ARG A 249 11.03 24.10 15.59
N PHE A 250 10.41 25.06 14.92
CA PHE A 250 10.90 25.58 13.64
C PHE A 250 11.80 26.82 13.85
N PRO A 251 12.88 26.98 13.08
CA PRO A 251 13.30 26.15 11.95
C PRO A 251 14.20 24.94 12.31
N GLN A 252 14.55 24.74 13.58
CA GLN A 252 15.56 23.76 14.03
C GLN A 252 15.26 22.34 13.56
N VAL A 253 13.99 21.94 13.61
CA VAL A 253 13.55 20.60 13.20
C VAL A 253 13.81 20.30 11.72
N LEU A 254 13.97 21.33 10.87
CA LEU A 254 14.28 21.15 9.44
C LEU A 254 15.65 20.51 9.22
N LEU A 255 16.57 20.58 10.19
CA LEU A 255 17.88 19.91 10.12
C LEU A 255 17.78 18.38 10.12
N LEU A 256 16.64 17.81 10.56
CA LEU A 256 16.40 16.37 10.46
C LEU A 256 16.33 15.89 9.02
N ILE A 257 15.90 16.75 8.08
CA ILE A 257 15.79 16.38 6.67
C ILE A 257 17.18 16.06 6.08
N PRO A 258 18.16 17.00 6.02
CA PRO A 258 19.48 16.69 5.49
C PRO A 258 20.21 15.63 6.30
N ALA A 259 20.05 15.60 7.63
CA ALA A 259 20.65 14.56 8.46
C ALA A 259 20.12 13.15 8.12
N ALA A 260 18.82 13.01 7.93
CA ALA A 260 18.21 11.73 7.56
C ALA A 260 18.56 11.30 6.13
N ILE A 261 18.69 12.24 5.18
CA ILE A 261 19.16 11.95 3.81
C ILE A 261 20.57 11.38 3.84
N VAL A 262 21.50 12.03 4.55
CA VAL A 262 22.88 11.57 4.65
C VAL A 262 22.94 10.21 5.35
N LEU A 263 22.22 10.06 6.46
CA LEU A 263 22.21 8.82 7.24
C LEU A 263 21.63 7.64 6.44
N ILE A 264 20.49 7.82 5.76
CA ILE A 264 19.88 6.74 4.98
C ILE A 264 20.77 6.33 3.81
N TRP A 265 21.44 7.29 3.15
CA TRP A 265 22.38 7.00 2.08
C TRP A 265 23.63 6.26 2.58
N LEU A 266 24.23 6.71 3.70
CA LEU A 266 25.38 6.02 4.30
C LEU A 266 25.03 4.59 4.73
N LEU A 267 23.87 4.38 5.36
CA LEU A 267 23.42 3.05 5.73
C LEU A 267 23.10 2.19 4.50
N ASN A 268 22.70 2.78 3.38
CA ASN A 268 22.55 2.07 2.12
C ASN A 268 23.90 1.60 1.54
N VAL A 269 24.95 2.44 1.61
CA VAL A 269 26.32 2.02 1.26
C VAL A 269 26.76 0.83 2.11
N LEU A 270 26.59 0.92 3.44
CA LEU A 270 26.92 -0.18 4.36
C LEU A 270 26.09 -1.44 4.11
N ARG A 271 24.80 -1.28 3.75
CA ARG A 271 23.93 -2.39 3.35
C ARG A 271 24.48 -3.12 2.12
N ILE A 272 24.91 -2.40 1.08
CA ILE A 272 25.44 -3.03 -0.14
C ILE A 272 26.76 -3.75 0.16
N VAL A 273 27.64 -3.14 0.96
CA VAL A 273 28.88 -3.80 1.43
C VAL A 273 28.54 -5.09 2.17
N ALA A 274 27.62 -5.04 3.14
CA ALA A 274 27.18 -6.21 3.89
C ALA A 274 26.56 -7.28 2.99
N LEU A 275 25.79 -6.88 1.98
CA LEU A 275 25.21 -7.80 1.00
C LEU A 275 26.30 -8.56 0.23
N ILE A 276 27.32 -7.85 -0.25
CA ILE A 276 28.46 -8.46 -0.96
C ILE A 276 29.21 -9.44 -0.05
N LEU A 277 29.48 -9.05 1.20
CA LEU A 277 30.17 -9.90 2.17
C LEU A 277 29.36 -11.16 2.52
N VAL A 278 28.03 -11.04 2.67
CA VAL A 278 27.15 -12.19 2.89
C VAL A 278 27.15 -13.11 1.67
N GLY A 279 27.09 -12.56 0.45
CA GLY A 279 27.12 -13.36 -0.77
C GLY A 279 28.45 -14.08 -0.96
N HIS A 280 29.56 -13.42 -0.62
CA HIS A 280 30.90 -13.99 -0.74
C HIS A 280 31.22 -15.03 0.34
N PHE A 281 30.89 -14.77 1.62
CA PHE A 281 31.31 -15.63 2.74
C PHE A 281 30.23 -16.60 3.26
N LEU A 282 28.94 -16.33 3.04
CA LEU A 282 27.85 -17.15 3.59
C LEU A 282 27.06 -17.88 2.50
N SER A 283 26.32 -17.15 1.66
CA SER A 283 25.47 -17.71 0.61
C SER A 283 25.00 -16.62 -0.36
N PRO A 284 25.20 -16.81 -1.68
CA PRO A 284 24.61 -15.96 -2.71
C PRO A 284 23.08 -15.87 -2.62
N GLU A 285 22.41 -16.96 -2.29
CA GLU A 285 20.95 -17.06 -2.21
C GLU A 285 20.38 -16.21 -1.07
N VAL A 286 21.01 -16.23 0.11
CA VAL A 286 20.62 -15.39 1.25
C VAL A 286 20.89 -13.91 0.94
N ALA A 287 21.99 -13.61 0.25
CA ALA A 287 22.35 -12.24 -0.11
C ALA A 287 21.35 -11.61 -1.08
N ILE A 288 21.00 -12.31 -2.16
CA ILE A 288 20.10 -11.82 -3.21
C ILE A 288 18.63 -11.90 -2.77
N GLY A 289 18.25 -12.94 -2.05
CA GLY A 289 16.90 -13.14 -1.56
C GLY A 289 16.58 -12.28 -0.34
N GLY A 290 16.69 -12.87 0.84
CA GLY A 290 16.26 -12.28 2.10
C GLY A 290 16.97 -10.96 2.45
N PHE A 291 18.29 -10.93 2.34
CA PHE A 291 19.07 -9.78 2.79
C PHE A 291 18.81 -8.54 1.94
N HIS A 292 18.85 -8.66 0.61
CA HIS A 292 18.66 -7.55 -0.32
C HIS A 292 17.39 -6.76 -0.03
N SER A 293 16.24 -7.43 0.05
CA SER A 293 14.96 -6.75 0.25
C SER A 293 14.76 -6.28 1.70
N LYS A 294 15.04 -7.15 2.69
CA LYS A 294 14.65 -6.88 4.10
C LYS A 294 15.57 -5.90 4.81
N ALA A 295 16.87 -5.89 4.48
CA ALA A 295 17.83 -4.97 5.09
C ALA A 295 17.49 -3.50 4.80
N GLY A 296 17.04 -3.18 3.58
CA GLY A 296 16.62 -1.83 3.22
C GLY A 296 15.44 -1.34 4.06
N TRP A 297 14.42 -2.19 4.24
CA TRP A 297 13.26 -1.87 5.09
C TRP A 297 13.63 -1.70 6.56
N LEU A 298 14.54 -2.51 7.10
CA LEU A 298 15.03 -2.36 8.48
C LEU A 298 15.78 -1.04 8.67
N VAL A 299 16.66 -0.69 7.73
CA VAL A 299 17.39 0.58 7.73
C VAL A 299 16.40 1.76 7.67
N PHE A 300 15.43 1.72 6.76
CA PHE A 300 14.39 2.75 6.67
C PHE A 300 13.59 2.90 7.96
N CYS A 301 13.06 1.81 8.50
CA CYS A 301 12.31 1.81 9.76
C CYS A 301 13.15 2.33 10.92
N GLY A 302 14.43 1.92 11.02
CA GLY A 302 15.36 2.38 12.04
C GLY A 302 15.60 3.90 11.98
N VAL A 303 15.87 4.44 10.79
CA VAL A 303 16.07 5.89 10.59
C VAL A 303 14.78 6.67 10.87
N ALA A 304 13.63 6.22 10.35
CA ALA A 304 12.35 6.88 10.54
C ALA A 304 11.93 6.93 12.02
N LEU A 305 12.00 5.79 12.72
CA LEU A 305 11.69 5.70 14.15
C LEU A 305 12.71 6.46 14.99
N GLY A 306 14.01 6.40 14.64
CA GLY A 306 15.07 7.16 15.27
C GLY A 306 14.84 8.67 15.16
N ALA A 307 14.43 9.17 13.99
CA ALA A 307 14.10 10.57 13.80
C ALA A 307 12.91 11.02 14.66
N VAL A 308 11.84 10.21 14.74
CA VAL A 308 10.67 10.47 15.61
C VAL A 308 11.05 10.41 17.08
N TRP A 309 11.93 9.49 17.47
CA TRP A 309 12.41 9.39 18.84
C TRP A 309 13.25 10.61 19.23
N LEU A 310 14.15 11.06 18.34
CA LEU A 310 15.00 12.24 18.54
C LEU A 310 14.16 13.50 18.76
N THR A 311 13.09 13.72 17.98
CA THR A 311 12.23 14.90 18.18
C THR A 311 11.46 14.88 19.50
N GLN A 312 11.19 13.69 20.05
CA GLN A 312 10.51 13.54 21.34
C GLN A 312 11.46 13.63 22.54
N LYS A 313 12.73 13.25 22.35
CA LYS A 313 13.71 13.18 23.45
C LYS A 313 14.64 14.36 23.53
N VAL A 314 14.92 15.04 22.43
CA VAL A 314 15.85 16.16 22.39
C VAL A 314 15.05 17.47 22.49
N PRO A 315 15.15 18.22 23.61
CA PRO A 315 14.42 19.47 23.83
C PRO A 315 14.61 20.52 22.73
N TRP A 316 15.75 20.47 22.04
CA TRP A 316 16.07 21.39 20.94
C TRP A 316 15.07 21.31 19.77
N PHE A 317 14.46 20.14 19.55
CA PHE A 317 13.45 19.93 18.52
C PHE A 317 12.01 20.12 19.01
N ALA A 318 11.79 20.23 20.32
CA ALA A 318 10.46 20.37 20.92
C ALA A 318 10.08 21.86 21.07
N ALA A 319 8.85 22.21 20.70
CA ALA A 319 8.31 23.56 20.89
C ALA A 319 8.03 23.87 22.37
N ASP A 320 7.70 22.83 23.16
CA ASP A 320 7.47 22.94 24.60
C ASP A 320 8.20 21.81 25.36
N PRO A 321 9.43 22.08 25.86
CA PRO A 321 10.24 21.10 26.58
C PRO A 321 9.62 20.61 27.89
N GLY A 322 8.68 21.38 28.46
CA GLY A 322 8.04 21.09 29.74
C GLY A 322 6.92 20.05 29.67
N SER A 323 6.48 19.68 28.47
CA SER A 323 5.44 18.66 28.25
C SER A 323 5.99 17.22 28.34
N THR A 324 6.87 16.95 29.31
CA THR A 324 7.26 15.57 29.64
C THR A 324 5.99 14.79 29.92
N SER A 325 5.62 13.93 28.98
CA SER A 325 4.47 13.07 29.05
C SER A 325 4.48 12.36 30.39
N ASP A 326 3.48 12.62 31.22
CA ASP A 326 3.03 11.64 32.21
C ASP A 326 2.96 10.26 31.54
N LYS A 327 3.05 9.17 32.32
CA LYS A 327 2.81 7.80 31.84
C LYS A 327 1.36 7.66 31.35
N VAL A 328 1.03 8.29 30.24
CA VAL A 328 -0.22 8.12 29.53
C VAL A 328 -0.09 6.76 28.86
N THR A 329 -0.81 5.78 29.39
CA THR A 329 -0.98 4.48 28.76
C THR A 329 -1.42 4.71 27.32
N ASN A 330 -0.65 4.21 26.35
CA ASN A 330 -0.97 4.41 24.93
C ASN A 330 -2.17 3.51 24.57
N PRO A 331 -3.38 4.07 24.35
CA PRO A 331 -4.57 3.27 24.13
C PRO A 331 -4.51 2.44 22.84
N SER A 332 -3.64 2.83 21.89
CA SER A 332 -3.49 2.15 20.61
C SER A 332 -2.54 0.95 20.67
N ALA A 333 -1.71 0.86 21.72
CA ALA A 333 -0.69 -0.17 21.85
C ALA A 333 -1.25 -1.60 21.83
N PRO A 334 -2.33 -1.95 22.57
CA PRO A 334 -2.92 -3.29 22.52
C PRO A 334 -3.48 -3.65 21.13
N PHE A 335 -3.81 -2.68 20.28
CA PHE A 335 -4.38 -2.96 18.96
C PHE A 335 -3.31 -3.10 17.87
N LEU A 336 -2.21 -2.35 17.98
CA LEU A 336 -1.19 -2.25 16.92
C LEU A 336 0.06 -3.09 17.20
N LEU A 337 0.51 -3.18 18.45
CA LEU A 337 1.78 -3.84 18.77
C LEU A 337 1.83 -5.32 18.39
N PRO A 338 0.75 -6.13 18.51
CA PRO A 338 0.82 -7.52 18.06
C PRO A 338 1.17 -7.64 16.57
N LEU A 339 0.53 -6.85 15.71
CA LEU A 339 0.82 -6.83 14.27
C LEU A 339 2.23 -6.28 13.99
N LEU A 340 2.60 -5.16 14.62
CA LEU A 340 3.92 -4.55 14.43
C LEU A 340 5.06 -5.48 14.89
N ALA A 341 4.86 -6.24 15.96
CA ALA A 341 5.84 -7.20 16.45
C ALA A 341 6.02 -8.37 15.46
N VAL A 342 4.94 -8.87 14.87
CA VAL A 342 5.01 -9.90 13.82
C VAL A 342 5.72 -9.37 12.58
N VAL A 343 5.38 -8.16 12.12
CA VAL A 343 6.05 -7.52 10.97
C VAL A 343 7.54 -7.30 11.26
N ALA A 344 7.89 -6.77 12.42
CA ALA A 344 9.28 -6.57 12.82
C ALA A 344 10.05 -7.90 12.88
N THR A 345 9.43 -8.94 13.46
CA THR A 345 10.02 -10.29 13.49
C THR A 345 10.23 -10.82 12.08
N ALA A 346 9.25 -10.67 11.19
CA ALA A 346 9.35 -11.10 9.80
C ALA A 346 10.45 -10.37 9.01
N LEU A 347 10.63 -9.07 9.24
CA LEU A 347 11.72 -8.30 8.64
C LEU A 347 13.09 -8.78 9.11
N VAL A 348 13.24 -9.04 10.42
CA VAL A 348 14.51 -9.51 11.00
C VAL A 348 14.83 -10.93 10.56
N THR A 349 13.88 -11.87 10.71
CA THR A 349 14.11 -13.27 10.31
C THR A 349 14.30 -13.37 8.80
N GLY A 350 13.62 -12.52 8.04
CA GLY A 350 13.72 -12.46 6.58
C GLY A 350 15.10 -12.11 6.06
N LEU A 351 16.01 -11.57 6.88
CA LEU A 351 17.43 -11.40 6.49
C LEU A 351 18.15 -12.72 6.24
N PHE A 352 17.64 -13.82 6.81
CA PHE A 352 18.26 -15.13 6.80
C PHE A 352 17.44 -16.16 6.01
N ILE A 353 16.40 -15.71 5.31
CA ILE A 353 15.53 -16.58 4.50
C ILE A 353 16.01 -16.54 3.06
N ASP A 354 16.10 -17.72 2.45
CA ASP A 354 16.35 -17.94 1.04
C ASP A 354 15.02 -18.07 0.27
N THR A 355 14.35 -19.22 0.40
CA THR A 355 13.16 -19.67 -0.34
C THR A 355 12.07 -20.15 0.62
N PHE A 356 12.44 -20.73 1.76
CA PHE A 356 11.49 -21.29 2.74
C PHE A 356 11.59 -20.61 4.09
N ASP A 357 10.45 -20.24 4.66
CA ASP A 357 10.38 -19.50 5.92
C ASP A 357 10.42 -20.42 7.14
N TYR A 358 11.62 -20.91 7.47
CA TYR A 358 11.86 -21.73 8.67
C TYR A 358 11.46 -21.02 9.97
N PHE A 359 11.50 -19.69 9.98
CA PHE A 359 11.25 -18.87 11.17
C PHE A 359 9.78 -18.50 11.38
N TYR A 360 8.86 -18.98 10.54
CA TYR A 360 7.44 -18.75 10.72
C TYR A 360 6.94 -19.04 12.16
N PRO A 361 7.32 -20.14 12.83
CA PRO A 361 6.89 -20.41 14.21
C PRO A 361 7.29 -19.32 15.20
N LEU A 362 8.44 -18.67 15.01
CA LEU A 362 8.90 -17.58 15.87
C LEU A 362 7.93 -16.40 15.83
N ARG A 363 7.38 -16.07 14.64
CA ARG A 363 6.39 -15.00 14.49
C ARG A 363 5.13 -15.27 15.30
N VAL A 364 4.67 -16.52 15.30
CA VAL A 364 3.51 -16.97 16.08
C VAL A 364 3.81 -16.83 17.57
N VAL A 365 4.96 -17.29 18.04
CA VAL A 365 5.37 -17.16 19.45
C VAL A 365 5.42 -15.70 19.88
N ILE A 366 6.07 -14.83 19.11
CA ILE A 366 6.15 -13.40 19.42
C ILE A 366 4.77 -12.75 19.46
N ALA A 367 3.90 -13.05 18.50
CA ALA A 367 2.52 -12.55 18.50
C ALA A 367 1.77 -12.96 19.77
N LEU A 368 1.85 -14.24 20.15
CA LEU A 368 1.20 -14.77 21.34
C LEU A 368 1.76 -14.15 22.63
N LEU A 369 3.07 -13.91 22.71
CA LEU A 369 3.69 -13.22 23.85
C LEU A 369 3.19 -11.77 23.98
N VAL A 370 3.09 -11.03 22.88
CA VAL A 370 2.55 -9.66 22.90
C VAL A 370 1.06 -9.66 23.24
N LEU A 371 0.29 -10.61 22.71
CA LEU A 371 -1.13 -10.77 23.07
C LEU A 371 -1.30 -11.13 24.56
N ALA A 372 -0.43 -11.99 25.10
CA ALA A 372 -0.44 -12.37 26.50
C ALA A 372 -0.06 -11.21 27.42
N TRP A 373 0.84 -10.32 26.98
CA TRP A 373 1.21 -9.11 27.71
C TRP A 373 0.02 -8.16 27.92
N TYR A 374 -0.84 -8.03 26.92
CA TYR A 374 -2.07 -7.20 26.96
C TYR A 374 -3.34 -7.99 27.32
N ARG A 375 -3.21 -9.19 27.91
CA ARG A 375 -4.35 -10.08 28.18
C ARG A 375 -5.44 -9.42 29.01
N ASP A 376 -5.07 -8.58 29.99
CA ASP A 376 -6.02 -7.98 30.92
C ASP A 376 -6.89 -6.93 30.21
N ASP A 377 -6.30 -6.15 29.30
CA ASP A 377 -7.03 -5.21 28.42
C ASP A 377 -8.03 -5.95 27.52
N TYR A 378 -7.61 -7.07 26.93
CA TYR A 378 -8.49 -7.86 26.06
C TYR A 378 -9.59 -8.56 26.83
N LEU A 379 -9.30 -9.13 28.00
CA LEU A 379 -10.29 -9.81 28.84
C LEU A 379 -11.33 -8.83 29.38
N ALA A 380 -10.89 -7.66 29.84
CA ALA A 380 -11.78 -6.58 30.28
C ALA A 380 -12.66 -6.11 29.12
N GLY A 381 -12.07 -5.84 27.95
CA GLY A 381 -12.79 -5.47 26.74
C GLY A 381 -13.77 -6.54 26.29
N PHE A 382 -13.36 -7.80 26.22
CA PHE A 382 -14.18 -8.92 25.74
C PHE A 382 -15.39 -9.17 26.65
N ARG A 383 -15.20 -9.19 27.98
CA ARG A 383 -16.29 -9.35 28.95
C ARG A 383 -17.27 -8.20 28.88
N ALA A 384 -16.77 -6.97 28.78
CA ALA A 384 -17.61 -5.78 28.66
C ALA A 384 -18.41 -5.80 27.35
N HIS A 385 -17.80 -6.16 26.22
CA HIS A 385 -18.48 -6.08 24.91
C HIS A 385 -19.48 -7.20 24.66
N LEU A 386 -19.24 -8.41 25.19
CA LEU A 386 -20.16 -9.52 24.96
C LEU A 386 -21.50 -9.33 25.68
N HIS A 387 -21.56 -8.73 26.87
CA HIS A 387 -22.81 -8.51 27.64
C HIS A 387 -23.76 -9.74 27.62
N GLY A 388 -23.22 -10.96 27.78
CA GLY A 388 -23.99 -12.22 27.76
C GLY A 388 -24.38 -12.75 26.37
N ARG A 389 -23.96 -12.10 25.27
CA ARG A 389 -24.14 -12.60 23.90
C ARG A 389 -23.09 -13.67 23.58
N PRO A 390 -23.41 -14.68 22.75
CA PRO A 390 -22.46 -15.72 22.37
C PRO A 390 -21.30 -15.14 21.57
N ALA A 391 -20.07 -15.58 21.85
CA ALA A 391 -18.91 -15.16 21.06
C ALA A 391 -19.05 -15.59 19.59
N LEU A 392 -19.58 -16.81 19.37
CA LEU A 392 -19.81 -17.37 18.04
C LEU A 392 -21.07 -16.81 17.39
N SER A 393 -20.95 -16.43 16.12
CA SER A 393 -22.04 -15.92 15.27
C SER A 393 -22.09 -16.74 13.99
N TRP A 394 -23.21 -17.41 13.71
CA TRP A 394 -23.41 -18.10 12.43
C TRP A 394 -23.33 -17.15 11.23
N HIS A 395 -23.65 -15.87 11.44
CA HIS A 395 -23.47 -14.84 10.41
C HIS A 395 -21.99 -14.58 10.11
N ALA A 396 -21.13 -14.54 11.15
CA ALA A 396 -19.69 -14.40 10.96
C ALA A 396 -19.10 -15.61 10.24
N VAL A 397 -19.54 -16.82 10.60
CA VAL A 397 -19.15 -18.06 9.90
C VAL A 397 -19.56 -18.01 8.43
N GLY A 398 -20.82 -17.63 8.13
CA GLY A 398 -21.30 -17.50 6.76
C GLY A 398 -20.53 -16.44 5.94
N ILE A 399 -20.16 -15.32 6.56
CA ILE A 399 -19.29 -14.31 5.93
C ILE A 399 -17.90 -14.90 5.66
N GLY A 400 -17.31 -15.63 6.60
CA GLY A 400 -16.01 -16.28 6.42
C GLY A 400 -15.99 -17.28 5.25
N VAL A 401 -17.06 -18.07 5.10
CA VAL A 401 -17.26 -18.96 3.95
C VAL A 401 -17.37 -18.17 2.65
N ALA A 402 -18.15 -17.08 2.64
CA ALA A 402 -18.30 -16.25 1.44
C ALA A 402 -16.97 -15.61 1.02
N VAL A 403 -16.17 -15.12 1.97
CA VAL A 403 -14.84 -14.56 1.71
C VAL A 403 -13.92 -15.65 1.15
N TYR A 404 -13.94 -16.86 1.70
CA TYR A 404 -13.18 -17.99 1.17
C TYR A 404 -13.51 -18.27 -0.30
N VAL A 405 -14.81 -18.35 -0.66
CA VAL A 405 -15.23 -18.59 -2.05
C VAL A 405 -14.71 -17.50 -2.99
N VAL A 406 -14.84 -16.23 -2.60
CA VAL A 406 -14.32 -15.10 -3.38
C VAL A 406 -12.80 -15.16 -3.50
N TRP A 407 -12.10 -15.46 -2.41
CA TRP A 407 -10.64 -15.55 -2.36
C TRP A 407 -10.13 -16.60 -3.34
N ILE A 408 -10.71 -17.81 -3.32
CA ILE A 408 -10.32 -18.91 -4.21
C ILE A 408 -10.70 -18.60 -5.66
N ALA A 409 -11.85 -17.99 -5.91
CA ALA A 409 -12.23 -17.55 -7.26
C ALA A 409 -11.20 -16.56 -7.82
N VAL A 410 -10.83 -15.54 -7.06
CA VAL A 410 -9.79 -14.57 -7.46
C VAL A 410 -8.44 -15.25 -7.62
N SER A 411 -8.06 -16.14 -6.70
CA SER A 411 -6.81 -16.90 -6.75
C SER A 411 -6.70 -17.71 -8.03
N ALA A 412 -7.79 -18.37 -8.46
CA ALA A 412 -7.80 -19.19 -9.67
C ALA A 412 -7.53 -18.39 -10.96
N PHE A 413 -7.83 -17.08 -10.96
CA PHE A 413 -7.52 -16.20 -12.10
C PHE A 413 -6.19 -15.46 -11.98
N THR A 414 -5.66 -15.32 -10.75
CA THR A 414 -4.51 -14.43 -10.47
C THR A 414 -3.25 -15.17 -10.07
N VAL A 415 -3.34 -16.43 -9.65
CA VAL A 415 -2.22 -17.26 -9.23
C VAL A 415 -2.02 -18.38 -10.26
N PRO A 416 -1.03 -18.26 -11.17
CA PRO A 416 -0.65 -19.35 -12.05
C PRO A 416 -0.24 -20.58 -11.23
N GLY A 417 -0.77 -21.75 -11.56
CA GLY A 417 -0.39 -23.00 -10.88
C GLY A 417 -0.90 -23.11 -9.44
N LEU A 418 -2.18 -22.82 -9.20
CA LEU A 418 -2.82 -22.96 -7.88
C LEU A 418 -2.60 -24.35 -7.25
N ALA A 419 -2.54 -25.39 -8.08
CA ALA A 419 -2.16 -26.75 -7.70
C ALA A 419 -0.63 -26.93 -7.77
N MET A 420 0.08 -26.22 -6.88
CA MET A 420 1.52 -26.38 -6.68
C MET A 420 1.77 -27.34 -5.51
N ASP A 421 2.72 -28.25 -5.68
CA ASP A 421 3.13 -29.19 -4.63
C ASP A 421 3.74 -28.48 -3.42
N ALA A 422 3.84 -29.21 -2.30
CA ALA A 422 4.48 -28.71 -1.10
C ALA A 422 5.95 -28.34 -1.39
N PRO A 423 6.49 -27.25 -0.82
CA PRO A 423 7.89 -26.88 -1.03
C PRO A 423 8.82 -28.06 -0.75
N ASP A 424 9.77 -28.34 -1.65
CA ASP A 424 10.73 -29.44 -1.52
C ASP A 424 11.47 -29.39 -0.17
N THR A 425 11.78 -28.18 0.29
CA THR A 425 12.38 -27.92 1.60
C THR A 425 11.56 -28.48 2.76
N LEU A 426 10.23 -28.34 2.73
CA LEU A 426 9.35 -28.89 3.76
C LEU A 426 9.37 -30.43 3.74
N GLN A 427 9.47 -31.03 2.55
CA GLN A 427 9.57 -32.47 2.36
C GLN A 427 10.93 -33.03 2.84
N SER A 428 11.98 -32.23 2.78
CA SER A 428 13.33 -32.58 3.25
C SER A 428 13.50 -32.54 4.78
N LEU A 429 12.57 -31.89 5.50
CA LEU A 429 12.62 -31.81 6.97
C LEU A 429 12.31 -33.17 7.60
N THR A 430 12.88 -33.40 8.79
CA THR A 430 12.45 -34.53 9.62
C THR A 430 10.97 -34.41 9.95
N ALA A 431 10.25 -35.54 10.05
CA ALA A 431 8.81 -35.53 10.31
C ALA A 431 8.40 -34.68 11.54
N PRO A 432 9.11 -34.70 12.69
CA PRO A 432 8.78 -33.82 13.80
C PRO A 432 8.88 -32.33 13.48
N LEU A 433 9.89 -31.92 12.71
CA LEU A 433 10.09 -30.52 12.32
C LEU A 433 9.05 -30.08 11.29
N ALA A 434 8.75 -30.92 10.30
CA ALA A 434 7.71 -30.66 9.32
C ALA A 434 6.33 -30.50 9.99
N ILE A 435 5.98 -31.42 10.91
CA ILE A 435 4.73 -31.34 11.67
C ILE A 435 4.70 -30.08 12.54
N ALA A 436 5.78 -29.78 13.25
CA ALA A 436 5.85 -28.58 14.08
C ALA A 436 5.67 -27.30 13.25
N TRP A 437 6.30 -27.23 12.08
CA TRP A 437 6.16 -26.10 11.17
C TRP A 437 4.72 -25.99 10.61
N ILE A 438 4.12 -27.09 10.15
CA ILE A 438 2.74 -27.11 9.64
C ILE A 438 1.74 -26.71 10.72
N VAL A 439 1.89 -27.24 11.94
CA VAL A 439 1.03 -26.88 13.08
C VAL A 439 1.19 -25.41 13.42
N ALA A 440 2.41 -24.89 13.47
CA ALA A 440 2.66 -23.46 13.69
C ALA A 440 2.07 -22.60 12.56
N ARG A 441 2.18 -23.03 11.29
CA ARG A 441 1.63 -22.34 10.12
C ARG A 441 0.11 -22.28 10.16
N ALA A 442 -0.54 -23.38 10.53
CA ALA A 442 -1.98 -23.47 10.70
C ALA A 442 -2.49 -22.67 11.91
N LEU A 443 -1.84 -22.77 13.08
CA LEU A 443 -2.21 -21.97 14.25
C LEU A 443 -1.97 -20.46 14.01
N GLY A 444 -0.88 -20.14 13.30
CA GLY A 444 -0.58 -18.79 12.85
C GLY A 444 -1.69 -18.23 11.99
N SER A 445 -2.08 -18.92 10.91
CA SER A 445 -3.10 -18.45 9.98
C SER A 445 -4.51 -18.47 10.54
N ILE A 446 -4.89 -19.49 11.31
CA ILE A 446 -6.29 -19.68 11.75
C ILE A 446 -6.60 -18.84 12.99
N VAL A 447 -5.63 -18.65 13.88
CA VAL A 447 -5.86 -18.01 15.19
C VAL A 447 -5.12 -16.68 15.28
N THR A 448 -3.80 -16.70 15.10
CA THR A 448 -2.95 -15.57 15.43
C THR A 448 -3.17 -14.39 14.48
N VAL A 449 -3.08 -14.63 13.17
CA VAL A 449 -3.23 -13.62 12.12
C VAL A 449 -4.61 -12.93 12.17
N PRO A 450 -5.74 -13.66 12.22
CA PRO A 450 -7.06 -13.04 12.35
C PRO A 450 -7.20 -12.15 13.57
N ILE A 451 -6.62 -12.53 14.72
CA ILE A 451 -6.68 -11.71 15.93
C ILE A 451 -5.87 -10.43 15.73
N ILE A 452 -4.59 -10.53 15.35
CA ILE A 452 -3.70 -9.36 15.27
C ILE A 452 -4.12 -8.40 14.16
N GLU A 453 -4.58 -8.91 13.02
CA GLU A 453 -5.00 -8.07 11.89
C GLU A 453 -6.32 -7.39 12.19
N GLU A 454 -7.33 -8.10 12.69
CA GLU A 454 -8.60 -7.45 13.02
C GLU A 454 -8.46 -6.47 14.18
N LEU A 455 -7.57 -6.70 15.15
CA LEU A 455 -7.21 -5.70 16.17
C LEU A 455 -6.67 -4.42 15.51
N ALA A 456 -5.72 -4.53 14.58
CA ALA A 456 -5.08 -3.38 13.96
C ALA A 456 -6.03 -2.64 12.99
N PHE A 457 -6.68 -3.36 12.09
CA PHE A 457 -7.49 -2.75 11.03
C PHE A 457 -8.88 -2.37 11.51
N ARG A 458 -9.60 -3.28 12.18
CA ARG A 458 -11.01 -3.10 12.55
C ARG A 458 -11.15 -2.51 13.96
N GLY A 459 -10.31 -2.97 14.88
CA GLY A 459 -10.22 -2.50 16.25
C GLY A 459 -9.65 -1.09 16.40
N PHE A 460 -8.66 -0.74 15.57
CA PHE A 460 -8.01 0.57 15.60
C PHE A 460 -8.26 1.41 14.33
N LEU A 461 -7.72 1.03 13.17
CA LEU A 461 -7.63 1.92 12.00
C LEU A 461 -9.01 2.43 11.54
N LEU A 462 -9.97 1.52 11.33
CA LEU A 462 -11.33 1.86 10.91
C LEU A 462 -11.98 2.83 11.90
N ARG A 463 -11.87 2.58 13.20
CA ARG A 463 -12.45 3.43 14.25
C ARG A 463 -11.72 4.78 14.35
N ARG A 464 -10.40 4.79 14.16
CA ARG A 464 -9.55 5.99 14.19
C ARG A 464 -9.78 6.93 13.01
N LEU A 465 -10.19 6.38 11.87
CA LEU A 465 -10.64 7.13 10.69
C LEU A 465 -12.03 7.74 10.87
N ILE A 466 -12.86 7.15 11.75
CA ILE A 466 -14.18 7.71 12.11
C ILE A 466 -14.05 8.82 13.15
N GLY A 467 -13.19 8.64 14.16
CA GLY A 467 -13.02 9.60 15.24
C GLY A 467 -11.60 9.61 15.82
N ARG A 468 -11.13 10.79 16.26
CA ARG A 468 -9.80 10.97 16.85
C ARG A 468 -9.59 10.11 18.09
N ASP A 469 -10.60 10.07 18.96
CA ASP A 469 -10.67 9.19 20.12
C ASP A 469 -11.40 7.90 19.74
N PHE A 470 -10.66 6.98 19.13
CA PHE A 470 -11.21 5.76 18.55
C PHE A 470 -11.91 4.86 19.59
N ASN A 471 -11.50 4.95 20.87
CA ASN A 471 -12.10 4.18 21.96
C ASN A 471 -13.57 4.53 22.19
N LYS A 472 -13.97 5.77 21.89
CA LYS A 472 -15.37 6.22 22.00
C LYS A 472 -16.21 5.86 20.78
N VAL A 473 -15.60 5.39 19.69
CA VAL A 473 -16.31 4.97 18.47
C VAL A 473 -16.85 3.55 18.68
N PRO A 474 -18.17 3.32 18.64
CA PRO A 474 -18.72 1.96 18.75
C PRO A 474 -18.30 1.08 17.57
N TYR A 475 -18.06 -0.20 17.80
CA TYR A 475 -17.73 -1.16 16.74
C TYR A 475 -18.83 -1.30 15.67
N GLY A 476 -20.08 -0.99 16.00
CA GLY A 476 -21.20 -0.97 15.05
C GLY A 476 -21.26 0.27 14.14
N GLN A 477 -20.44 1.30 14.39
CA GLN A 477 -20.49 2.55 13.64
C GLN A 477 -19.92 2.37 12.23
N TRP A 478 -20.67 2.81 11.22
CA TRP A 478 -20.33 2.61 9.82
C TRP A 478 -19.99 3.92 9.09
N SER A 479 -18.83 3.95 8.44
CA SER A 479 -18.42 4.99 7.50
C SER A 479 -17.80 4.35 6.27
N TRP A 480 -18.38 4.58 5.10
CA TRP A 480 -17.86 4.01 3.85
C TRP A 480 -16.42 4.43 3.57
N LEU A 481 -16.08 5.69 3.85
CA LEU A 481 -14.71 6.17 3.67
C LEU A 481 -13.74 5.43 4.60
N ALA A 482 -14.09 5.26 5.88
CA ALA A 482 -13.24 4.56 6.84
C ALA A 482 -13.10 3.06 6.50
N VAL A 483 -14.20 2.43 6.06
CA VAL A 483 -14.22 1.03 5.62
C VAL A 483 -13.33 0.85 4.39
N LEU A 484 -13.48 1.70 3.36
CA LEU A 484 -12.69 1.59 2.14
C LEU A 484 -11.20 1.82 2.41
N ILE A 485 -10.83 2.88 3.13
CA ILE A 485 -9.42 3.16 3.46
C ILE A 485 -8.83 2.02 4.31
N SER A 486 -9.55 1.56 5.34
CA SER A 486 -9.07 0.46 6.17
C SER A 486 -8.95 -0.85 5.41
N SER A 487 -9.85 -1.14 4.47
CA SER A 487 -9.80 -2.35 3.64
C SER A 487 -8.74 -2.27 2.55
N LEU A 488 -8.45 -1.08 2.00
CA LEU A 488 -7.31 -0.87 1.11
C LEU A 488 -5.98 -1.04 1.85
N ALA A 489 -5.87 -0.53 3.08
CA ALA A 489 -4.69 -0.76 3.91
C ALA A 489 -4.50 -2.25 4.25
N PHE A 490 -5.60 -2.96 4.51
CA PHE A 490 -5.59 -4.42 4.68
C PHE A 490 -5.16 -5.13 3.39
N ALA A 491 -5.73 -4.74 2.25
CA ALA A 491 -5.40 -5.28 0.93
C ALA A 491 -3.91 -5.11 0.57
N ALA A 492 -3.33 -3.96 0.88
CA ALA A 492 -1.92 -3.66 0.60
C ALA A 492 -0.94 -4.56 1.38
N ALA A 493 -1.39 -5.21 2.47
CA ALA A 493 -0.60 -6.19 3.20
C ALA A 493 -0.63 -7.60 2.57
N HIS A 494 -1.43 -7.81 1.53
CA HIS A 494 -1.66 -9.12 0.92
C HIS A 494 -1.20 -9.14 -0.54
N GLN A 495 -0.66 -10.28 -0.99
CA GLN A 495 -0.30 -10.49 -2.39
C GLN A 495 -1.52 -10.37 -3.31
N GLN A 496 -2.66 -10.94 -2.90
CA GLN A 496 -3.93 -10.80 -3.61
C GLN A 496 -4.71 -9.58 -3.14
N TRP A 497 -4.30 -8.40 -3.60
CA TRP A 497 -4.88 -7.13 -3.14
C TRP A 497 -6.40 -7.03 -3.39
N ILE A 498 -6.92 -7.57 -4.50
CA ILE A 498 -8.37 -7.60 -4.79
C ILE A 498 -9.11 -8.43 -3.75
N GLY A 499 -8.62 -9.65 -3.48
CA GLY A 499 -9.16 -10.53 -2.45
C GLY A 499 -9.13 -9.88 -1.08
N GLY A 500 -8.00 -9.25 -0.73
CA GLY A 500 -7.82 -8.50 0.51
C GLY A 500 -8.81 -7.33 0.66
N LEU A 501 -9.08 -6.59 -0.41
CA LEU A 501 -10.03 -5.47 -0.38
C LEU A 501 -11.45 -5.96 -0.08
N VAL A 502 -11.90 -6.99 -0.79
CA VAL A 502 -13.24 -7.57 -0.61
C VAL A 502 -13.38 -8.22 0.77
N ALA A 503 -12.40 -9.05 1.16
CA ALA A 503 -12.33 -9.65 2.49
C ALA A 503 -12.44 -8.58 3.56
N GLY A 504 -11.68 -7.50 3.42
CA GLY A 504 -11.67 -6.43 4.39
C GLY A 504 -13.00 -5.69 4.55
N ILE A 505 -13.73 -5.48 3.46
CA ILE A 505 -15.08 -4.89 3.49
C ILE A 505 -16.06 -5.84 4.19
N LEU A 506 -15.97 -7.14 3.90
CA LEU A 506 -16.84 -8.16 4.48
C LEU A 506 -16.57 -8.39 5.97
N TYR A 507 -15.31 -8.36 6.41
CA TYR A 507 -14.96 -8.42 7.84
C TYR A 507 -15.45 -7.16 8.60
N ALA A 508 -15.34 -5.98 8.00
CA ALA A 508 -15.93 -4.76 8.57
C ALA A 508 -17.46 -4.89 8.68
N TYR A 509 -18.12 -5.52 7.70
CA TYR A 509 -19.56 -5.79 7.76
C TYR A 509 -19.93 -6.81 8.85
N ALA A 510 -19.13 -7.86 9.04
CA ALA A 510 -19.28 -8.81 10.15
C ALA A 510 -19.24 -8.09 11.50
N GLN A 511 -18.23 -7.25 11.73
CA GLN A 511 -18.15 -6.44 12.96
C GLN A 511 -19.39 -5.56 13.16
N LYS A 512 -19.83 -4.86 12.10
CA LYS A 512 -20.95 -3.91 12.15
C LYS A 512 -22.23 -4.59 12.62
N ARG A 513 -22.49 -5.81 12.15
CA ARG A 513 -23.77 -6.51 12.32
C ARG A 513 -24.17 -6.67 13.79
N ARG A 514 -23.21 -7.03 14.65
CA ARG A 514 -23.43 -7.18 16.11
C ARG A 514 -22.74 -6.09 16.93
N GLY A 515 -21.91 -5.26 16.31
CA GLY A 515 -21.07 -4.29 17.00
C GLY A 515 -19.99 -4.98 17.84
N LEU A 516 -19.44 -6.10 17.35
CA LEU A 516 -18.45 -6.91 18.05
C LEU A 516 -17.25 -7.16 17.14
N LEU A 517 -16.05 -6.89 17.64
CA LEU A 517 -14.81 -7.21 16.94
C LEU A 517 -14.65 -8.73 16.73
N SER A 518 -15.16 -9.54 17.66
CA SER A 518 -15.11 -11.00 17.57
C SER A 518 -15.77 -11.54 16.30
N ASP A 519 -16.81 -10.89 15.77
CA ASP A 519 -17.46 -11.33 14.54
C ASP A 519 -16.53 -11.18 13.32
N ALA A 520 -15.69 -10.13 13.27
CA ALA A 520 -14.67 -9.99 12.23
C ALA A 520 -13.56 -11.03 12.39
N ILE A 521 -13.06 -11.23 13.63
CA ILE A 521 -12.04 -12.23 13.95
C ILE A 521 -12.51 -13.63 13.55
N ILE A 522 -13.76 -13.99 13.87
CA ILE A 522 -14.32 -15.31 13.54
C ILE A 522 -14.49 -15.46 12.03
N ALA A 523 -15.03 -14.46 11.34
CA ALA A 523 -15.16 -14.52 9.89
C ALA A 523 -13.80 -14.77 9.22
N HIS A 524 -12.78 -14.03 9.64
CA HIS A 524 -11.42 -14.17 9.13
C HIS A 524 -10.79 -15.52 9.51
N ALA A 525 -10.94 -15.97 10.76
CA ALA A 525 -10.47 -17.28 11.20
C ALA A 525 -11.11 -18.44 10.42
N VAL A 526 -12.41 -18.35 10.12
CA VAL A 526 -13.12 -19.34 9.29
C VAL A 526 -12.60 -19.33 7.86
N THR A 527 -12.38 -18.16 7.26
CA THR A 527 -11.75 -18.05 5.95
C THR A 527 -10.40 -18.75 5.93
N ASN A 528 -9.53 -18.46 6.89
CA ASN A 528 -8.19 -19.03 6.94
C ASN A 528 -8.19 -20.53 7.27
N ALA A 529 -9.17 -21.00 8.06
CA ALA A 529 -9.35 -22.43 8.32
C ALA A 529 -9.74 -23.20 7.05
N LEU A 530 -10.61 -22.64 6.22
CA LEU A 530 -10.99 -23.24 4.94
C LEU A 530 -9.84 -23.21 3.93
N ILE A 531 -9.06 -22.12 3.87
CA ILE A 531 -7.84 -22.05 3.06
C ILE A 531 -6.83 -23.09 3.53
N ALA A 532 -6.58 -23.20 4.84
CA ALA A 532 -5.68 -24.20 5.40
C ALA A 532 -6.14 -25.63 5.08
N LEU A 533 -7.45 -25.91 5.14
CA LEU A 533 -8.00 -27.20 4.73
C LEU A 533 -7.75 -27.47 3.24
N GLN A 534 -7.94 -26.47 2.38
CA GLN A 534 -7.67 -26.60 0.96
C GLN A 534 -6.19 -26.86 0.68
N VAL A 535 -5.26 -26.20 1.39
CA VAL A 535 -3.83 -26.46 1.26
C VAL A 535 -3.50 -27.90 1.69
N LEU A 536 -3.92 -28.29 2.90
CA LEU A 536 -3.50 -29.55 3.51
C LEU A 536 -4.18 -30.79 2.91
N VAL A 537 -5.40 -30.64 2.39
CA VAL A 537 -6.19 -31.76 1.84
C VAL A 537 -6.13 -31.82 0.32
N LEU A 538 -6.20 -30.67 -0.36
CA LEU A 538 -6.20 -30.62 -1.83
C LEU A 538 -4.82 -30.32 -2.43
N GLY A 539 -3.80 -30.08 -1.59
CA GLY A 539 -2.43 -29.88 -2.04
C GLY A 539 -2.21 -28.54 -2.77
N HIS A 540 -3.05 -27.53 -2.54
CA HIS A 540 -2.90 -26.21 -3.19
C HIS A 540 -1.91 -25.32 -2.44
N TRP A 541 -0.63 -25.70 -2.36
CA TRP A 541 0.36 -25.04 -1.51
C TRP A 541 0.70 -23.60 -1.92
N ALA A 542 0.40 -23.19 -3.16
CA ALA A 542 0.52 -21.81 -3.62
C ALA A 542 -0.33 -20.80 -2.82
N LEU A 543 -1.29 -21.28 -2.00
CA LEU A 543 -2.09 -20.44 -1.10
C LEU A 543 -1.39 -20.11 0.23
N TRP A 544 -0.23 -20.71 0.52
CA TRP A 544 0.48 -20.59 1.81
C TRP A 544 1.83 -19.90 1.73
#